data_AF-A0A1J4KVM9-F1
#
_entry.id   AF-A0A1J4KVM9-F1
#
_cell.length_a   1.000
_cell.length_b   1.000
_cell.length_c   1.000
_cell.angle_alpha   90.00
_cell.angle_beta   90.00
_cell.angle_gamma   90.00
#
_symmetry.space_group_name_H-M   'P 1'
#
loop_
_entity.id
_entity.type
_entity.pdbx_description
1 polymer ?
#
loop_
_entity_poly.entity_id
_entity_poly.type
_entity_poly.pdbx_seq_one_letter_code
_entity_poly.pdbx_strand_id
1 'polypeptide(L)'
;MVYYCSKFAFKKLTKIIVNVSLLMSLRSPPLNRLVYQKHLESRSKNELVEILKELGQPVDYRASKETIINRILSIRYGDNKPKVSDLADDHPIKKMDFVDLAGRVLVILLVILLLILLYIISHQPIDYCDSDSKQSGSCVPCPARAFCSKGNVTCDPYHFFINDFCLQVNNESENENESLKMISLMLKSSKNLLKRKAGQFKCEDSNKDWISQDDLEYELKKRYNSKNIEFLAYLKNFLSSIAINNKKSNSDLFSRNNSLNGSNFSKLFNSTIFYLKNETNVVTRIIENSTVFVATDVKKPMKCVLRSIFYKNILFAAAFAASFAAFYVWYLSHKQAERYRVKADQCITALVTYIKSFKGFEISQSQLREKMENMVDDPDGVWKYVVKGLERSPVIRVTKRDDEVFYHSFR
;
A
#
# COMPACT_ATOMS: atom_id res chain seq x y z
N MET A 1 19.85 -7.31 -1.24
CA MET A 1 18.42 -7.57 -0.91
C MET A 1 17.95 -8.95 -1.38
N VAL A 2 18.42 -9.47 -2.52
CA VAL A 2 18.05 -10.80 -3.07
C VAL A 2 18.38 -11.99 -2.15
N TYR A 3 19.44 -11.89 -1.33
CA TYR A 3 19.88 -12.96 -0.42
C TYR A 3 18.96 -13.21 0.78
N TYR A 4 18.14 -12.23 1.18
CA TYR A 4 17.23 -12.38 2.33
C TYR A 4 15.92 -13.07 1.96
N CYS A 5 15.49 -13.01 0.69
CA CYS A 5 14.28 -13.70 0.23
C CYS A 5 14.47 -15.23 0.14
N SER A 6 15.66 -15.73 -0.22
CA SER A 6 15.89 -17.18 -0.35
C SER A 6 15.89 -17.90 1.00
N LYS A 7 16.45 -17.28 2.05
CA LYS A 7 16.52 -17.86 3.41
C LYS A 7 15.13 -17.97 4.07
N PHE A 8 14.20 -17.08 3.73
CA PHE A 8 12.83 -17.12 4.24
C PHE A 8 11.99 -18.23 3.58
N ALA A 9 12.21 -18.50 2.29
CA ALA A 9 11.53 -19.57 1.56
C ALA A 9 11.94 -20.97 2.08
N PHE A 10 13.23 -21.18 2.35
CA PHE A 10 13.74 -22.48 2.79
C PHE A 10 13.22 -22.90 4.18
N LYS A 11 13.07 -21.94 5.10
CA LYS A 11 12.55 -22.18 6.46
C LYS A 11 11.05 -22.54 6.49
N LYS A 12 10.31 -22.13 5.45
CA LYS A 12 8.88 -22.43 5.31
C LYS A 12 8.66 -23.82 4.70
N LEU A 13 9.53 -24.25 3.80
CA LEU A 13 9.51 -25.58 3.17
C LEU A 13 9.84 -26.72 4.14
N THR A 14 10.85 -26.55 5.00
CA THR A 14 11.19 -27.57 6.00
C THR A 14 10.07 -27.81 7.02
N LYS A 15 9.32 -26.75 7.37
CA LYS A 15 8.15 -26.86 8.26
C LYS A 15 6.98 -27.62 7.63
N ILE A 16 6.84 -27.56 6.30
CA ILE A 16 5.82 -28.29 5.56
C ILE A 16 6.17 -29.79 5.47
N ILE A 17 7.44 -30.12 5.23
CA ILE A 17 7.90 -31.53 5.11
C ILE A 17 7.75 -32.29 6.44
N VAL A 18 8.05 -31.66 7.58
CA VAL A 18 7.87 -32.28 8.91
C VAL A 18 6.40 -32.57 9.21
N ASN A 19 5.47 -31.70 8.80
CA ASN A 19 4.04 -31.89 8.99
C ASN A 19 3.48 -33.04 8.13
N VAL A 20 4.03 -33.29 6.94
CA VAL A 20 3.56 -34.37 6.04
C VAL A 20 3.94 -35.76 6.59
N SER A 21 5.14 -35.92 7.15
CA SER A 21 5.55 -37.19 7.78
C SER A 21 4.73 -37.54 9.02
N LEU A 22 4.29 -36.56 9.80
CA LEU A 22 3.43 -36.78 10.97
C LEU A 22 1.99 -37.14 10.58
N LEU A 23 1.46 -36.51 9.52
CA LEU A 23 0.17 -36.82 8.91
C LEU A 23 0.09 -38.26 8.36
N MET A 24 1.20 -38.80 7.83
CA MET A 24 1.25 -40.19 7.39
C MET A 24 1.25 -41.19 8.55
N SER A 25 1.78 -40.83 9.72
CA SER A 25 1.71 -41.67 10.93
C SER A 25 0.29 -41.73 11.54
N LEU A 26 -0.56 -40.73 11.29
CA LEU A 26 -1.93 -40.66 11.81
C LEU A 26 -2.96 -41.44 10.98
N ARG A 27 -2.58 -41.96 9.81
CA ARG A 27 -3.46 -42.64 8.83
C ARG A 27 -3.38 -44.17 8.86
N SER A 28 -2.57 -44.75 9.74
CA SER A 28 -2.53 -46.19 9.98
C SER A 28 -3.85 -46.72 10.56
N PRO A 29 -4.21 -47.99 10.32
CA PRO A 29 -5.45 -48.58 10.82
C PRO A 29 -5.61 -48.39 12.33
N PRO A 30 -6.84 -48.22 12.84
CA PRO A 30 -7.05 -47.77 14.20
C PRO A 30 -6.48 -48.79 15.20
N LEU A 31 -5.50 -48.35 15.99
CA LEU A 31 -5.16 -49.02 17.24
C LEU A 31 -6.45 -49.24 18.04
N ASN A 32 -6.52 -50.36 18.77
CA ASN A 32 -7.59 -50.62 19.73
C ASN A 32 -7.78 -49.38 20.62
N ARG A 33 -9.04 -48.92 20.78
CA ARG A 33 -9.40 -47.67 21.48
C ARG A 33 -8.72 -47.54 22.84
N LEU A 34 -8.59 -48.64 23.58
CA LEU A 34 -7.94 -48.68 24.89
C LEU A 34 -6.43 -48.41 24.80
N VAL A 35 -5.77 -48.94 23.77
CA VAL A 35 -4.33 -48.71 23.54
C VAL A 35 -4.09 -47.27 23.12
N TYR A 36 -4.95 -46.71 22.26
CA TYR A 36 -4.85 -45.32 21.83
C TYR A 36 -5.15 -44.34 22.98
N GLN A 37 -6.13 -44.65 23.84
CA GLN A 37 -6.40 -43.86 25.03
C GLN A 37 -5.20 -43.82 25.98
N LYS A 38 -4.58 -44.98 26.30
CA LYS A 38 -3.36 -45.02 27.13
C LYS A 38 -2.21 -44.23 26.51
N HIS A 39 -2.10 -44.22 25.19
CA HIS A 39 -1.11 -43.42 24.46
C HIS A 39 -1.38 -41.91 24.52
N LEU A 40 -2.64 -41.48 24.60
CA LEU A 40 -2.99 -40.08 24.82
C LEU A 40 -2.78 -39.67 26.30
N GLU A 41 -3.06 -40.58 27.23
CA GLU A 41 -2.85 -40.37 28.67
C GLU A 41 -1.36 -40.17 29.02
N SER A 42 -0.44 -40.78 28.26
CA SER A 42 1.01 -40.58 28.45
C SER A 42 1.55 -39.26 27.89
N ARG A 43 0.82 -38.58 26.99
CA ARG A 43 1.24 -37.30 26.39
C ARG A 43 1.01 -36.11 27.31
N SER A 44 1.81 -35.06 27.15
CA SER A 44 1.62 -33.79 27.86
C SER A 44 0.38 -33.04 27.34
N LYS A 45 -0.17 -32.11 28.15
CA LYS A 45 -1.31 -31.28 27.74
C LYS A 45 -1.03 -30.49 26.45
N ASN A 46 0.19 -30.00 26.29
CA ASN A 46 0.60 -29.23 25.11
C ASN A 46 0.63 -30.09 23.84
N GLU A 47 1.09 -31.33 23.93
CA GLU A 47 1.08 -32.26 22.80
C GLU A 47 -0.34 -32.64 22.39
N LEU A 48 -1.25 -32.80 23.35
CA LEU A 48 -2.66 -33.05 23.08
C LEU A 48 -3.35 -31.86 22.41
N VAL A 49 -2.97 -30.63 22.80
CA VAL A 49 -3.42 -29.39 22.15
C VAL A 49 -2.95 -29.33 20.70
N GLU A 50 -1.69 -29.67 20.41
CA GLU A 50 -1.19 -29.70 19.03
C GLU A 50 -1.92 -30.77 18.19
N ILE A 51 -2.20 -31.95 18.75
CA ILE A 51 -3.03 -32.97 18.08
C ILE A 51 -4.41 -32.41 17.71
N LEU A 52 -5.08 -31.66 18.60
CA LEU A 52 -6.37 -31.04 18.27
C LEU A 52 -6.26 -29.98 17.16
N LYS A 53 -5.18 -29.18 17.13
CA LYS A 53 -4.94 -28.21 16.05
C LYS A 53 -4.72 -28.93 14.72
N GLU A 54 -3.97 -30.03 14.73
CA GLU A 54 -3.74 -30.86 13.54
C GLU A 54 -5.03 -31.50 13.03
N LEU A 55 -5.96 -31.85 13.93
CA LEU A 55 -7.31 -32.31 13.59
C LEU A 55 -8.27 -31.17 13.17
N GLY A 56 -7.79 -29.92 13.09
CA GLY A 56 -8.59 -28.76 12.68
C GLY A 56 -9.65 -28.34 13.70
N GLN A 57 -9.48 -28.69 14.97
CA GLN A 57 -10.45 -28.41 16.03
C GLN A 57 -10.06 -27.17 16.85
N PRO A 58 -11.03 -26.33 17.26
CA PRO A 58 -10.76 -25.22 18.16
C PRO A 58 -10.31 -25.73 19.53
N VAL A 59 -9.22 -25.16 20.04
CA VAL A 59 -8.60 -25.56 21.30
C VAL A 59 -9.04 -24.65 22.43
N ASP A 60 -9.57 -25.23 23.50
CA ASP A 60 -9.71 -24.56 24.79
C ASP A 60 -8.50 -24.87 25.67
N TYR A 61 -7.62 -23.87 25.86
CA TYR A 61 -6.42 -24.01 26.68
C TYR A 61 -6.74 -24.20 28.19
N ARG A 62 -7.96 -23.86 28.63
CA ARG A 62 -8.41 -24.03 30.02
C ARG A 62 -8.97 -25.42 30.29
N ALA A 63 -9.34 -26.17 29.26
CA ALA A 63 -9.87 -27.53 29.40
C ALA A 63 -8.90 -28.45 30.13
N SER A 64 -9.42 -29.40 30.91
CA SER A 64 -8.59 -30.41 31.58
C SER A 64 -7.97 -31.36 30.56
N LYS A 65 -6.88 -32.03 30.95
CA LYS A 65 -6.21 -33.02 30.08
C LYS A 65 -7.19 -34.10 29.63
N GLU A 66 -8.03 -34.58 30.53
CA GLU A 66 -9.03 -35.60 30.27
C GLU A 66 -10.11 -35.13 29.29
N THR A 67 -10.59 -33.89 29.41
CA THR A 67 -11.54 -33.30 28.44
C THR A 67 -10.95 -33.24 27.03
N ILE A 68 -9.67 -32.89 26.92
CA ILE A 68 -8.95 -32.85 25.64
C ILE A 68 -8.81 -34.27 25.06
N ILE A 69 -8.46 -35.26 25.88
CA ILE A 69 -8.36 -36.68 25.47
C ILE A 69 -9.71 -37.20 24.97
N ASN A 70 -10.78 -37.00 25.74
CA ASN A 70 -12.13 -37.45 25.38
C ASN A 70 -12.61 -36.81 24.08
N ARG A 71 -12.24 -35.54 23.83
CA ARG A 71 -12.53 -34.86 22.56
C ARG A 71 -11.76 -35.46 21.38
N ILE A 72 -10.47 -35.77 21.55
CA ILE A 72 -9.67 -36.46 20.52
C ILE A 72 -10.25 -37.85 20.22
N LEU A 73 -10.67 -38.58 21.26
CA LEU A 73 -11.28 -39.90 21.12
C LEU A 73 -12.63 -39.83 20.41
N SER A 74 -13.49 -38.85 20.72
CA SER A 74 -14.79 -38.70 20.06
C SER A 74 -14.67 -38.35 18.58
N ILE A 75 -13.65 -37.56 18.20
CA ILE A 75 -13.35 -37.25 16.79
C ILE A 75 -12.89 -38.51 16.04
N ARG A 76 -12.02 -39.32 16.66
CA ARG A 76 -11.39 -40.47 16.00
C ARG A 76 -12.29 -41.71 15.93
N TYR A 77 -13.10 -41.96 16.95
CA TYR A 77 -13.95 -43.15 17.03
C TYR A 77 -15.45 -42.86 16.81
N GLY A 78 -15.85 -41.59 16.67
CA GLY A 78 -17.20 -41.21 16.25
C GLY A 78 -18.31 -41.46 17.28
N ASP A 79 -17.97 -41.81 18.52
CA ASP A 79 -18.93 -42.30 19.53
C ASP A 79 -19.91 -41.26 20.06
N ASN A 80 -19.80 -39.98 19.65
CA ASN A 80 -20.85 -39.00 19.85
C ASN A 80 -20.75 -37.96 18.73
N LYS A 81 -21.52 -38.13 17.66
CA LYS A 81 -21.90 -36.98 16.84
C LYS A 81 -22.81 -36.13 17.72
N PRO A 82 -22.40 -34.95 18.21
CA PRO A 82 -23.35 -34.04 18.85
C PRO A 82 -24.52 -33.85 17.88
N LYS A 83 -25.76 -33.94 18.36
CA LYS A 83 -26.95 -33.65 17.55
C LYS A 83 -26.79 -32.22 17.01
N VAL A 84 -26.48 -32.15 15.71
CA VAL A 84 -26.30 -30.93 14.93
C VAL A 84 -27.68 -30.35 14.65
N SER A 85 -28.40 -29.92 15.68
CA SER A 85 -29.67 -29.21 15.51
C SER A 85 -29.63 -27.77 15.99
N ASP A 86 -28.71 -27.39 16.89
CA ASP A 86 -28.72 -26.04 17.49
C ASP A 86 -27.41 -25.24 17.29
N LEU A 87 -26.51 -25.69 16.40
CA LEU A 87 -25.26 -24.98 16.10
C LEU A 87 -24.98 -24.87 14.59
N ALA A 88 -26.05 -24.80 13.78
CA ALA A 88 -25.97 -24.60 12.34
C ALA A 88 -26.16 -23.12 11.94
N ASP A 89 -25.61 -22.18 12.71
CA ASP A 89 -25.04 -20.96 12.13
C ASP A 89 -23.55 -21.22 11.85
N ASP A 90 -23.29 -22.31 11.14
CA ASP A 90 -21.99 -22.54 10.51
C ASP A 90 -21.92 -21.52 9.38
N HIS A 91 -21.38 -20.34 9.69
CA HIS A 91 -21.03 -19.35 8.69
C HIS A 91 -20.25 -20.09 7.61
N PRO A 92 -20.82 -20.30 6.41
CA PRO A 92 -20.15 -21.06 5.39
C PRO A 92 -18.84 -20.32 5.18
N ILE A 93 -17.72 -20.99 5.50
CA ILE A 93 -16.39 -20.51 5.21
C ILE A 93 -16.43 -20.28 3.70
N LYS A 94 -16.70 -19.02 3.32
CA LYS A 94 -16.80 -18.60 1.93
C LYS A 94 -15.46 -18.99 1.35
N LYS A 95 -15.44 -20.07 0.57
CA LYS A 95 -14.31 -20.39 -0.30
C LYS A 95 -14.19 -19.14 -1.14
N MET A 96 -13.20 -18.31 -0.81
CA MET A 96 -12.90 -17.13 -1.59
C MET A 96 -12.51 -17.68 -2.95
N ASP A 97 -13.38 -17.49 -3.94
CA ASP A 97 -13.14 -18.05 -5.26
C ASP A 97 -11.76 -17.60 -5.72
N PHE A 98 -10.96 -18.56 -6.18
CA PHE A 98 -9.59 -18.31 -6.60
C PHE A 98 -9.50 -17.14 -7.59
N VAL A 99 -10.55 -16.96 -8.40
CA VAL A 99 -10.73 -15.85 -9.33
C VAL A 99 -10.81 -14.48 -8.62
N ASP A 100 -11.56 -14.37 -7.52
CA ASP A 100 -11.66 -13.13 -6.72
C ASP A 100 -10.32 -12.77 -6.07
N LEU A 101 -9.61 -13.79 -5.55
CA LEU A 101 -8.29 -13.58 -4.97
C LEU A 101 -7.27 -13.17 -6.03
N ALA A 102 -7.25 -13.85 -7.18
CA ALA A 102 -6.35 -13.53 -8.29
C ALA A 102 -6.58 -12.12 -8.82
N GLY A 103 -7.85 -11.70 -8.96
CA GLY A 103 -8.21 -10.34 -9.38
C GLY A 103 -7.67 -9.28 -8.42
N ARG A 104 -7.83 -9.46 -7.10
CA ARG A 104 -7.29 -8.51 -6.10
C ARG A 104 -5.77 -8.44 -6.14
N VAL A 105 -5.09 -9.58 -6.28
CA VAL A 105 -3.64 -9.64 -6.37
C VAL A 105 -3.13 -8.91 -7.62
N LEU A 106 -3.82 -9.05 -8.76
CA LEU A 106 -3.47 -8.34 -9.99
C LEU A 106 -3.58 -6.82 -9.83
N VAL A 107 -4.66 -6.32 -9.21
CA VAL A 107 -4.83 -4.88 -8.96
C VAL A 107 -3.71 -4.33 -8.06
N ILE A 108 -3.34 -5.05 -7.00
CA ILE A 108 -2.24 -4.66 -6.11
C ILE A 108 -0.91 -4.61 -6.89
N LEU A 109 -0.65 -5.61 -7.74
CA LEU A 109 0.56 -5.63 -8.58
C LEU A 109 0.62 -4.45 -9.54
N LEU A 110 -0.49 -4.06 -10.15
CA LEU A 110 -0.55 -2.90 -11.04
C LEU A 110 -0.27 -1.59 -10.29
N VAL A 111 -0.78 -1.43 -9.07
CA VAL A 111 -0.48 -0.26 -8.23
C VAL A 111 1.00 -0.21 -7.86
N ILE A 112 1.61 -1.34 -7.50
CA ILE A 112 3.04 -1.41 -7.19
C ILE A 112 3.88 -1.06 -8.43
N LEU A 113 3.54 -1.61 -9.59
CA LEU A 113 4.23 -1.31 -10.86
C LEU A 113 4.17 0.19 -11.18
N LEU A 114 3.01 0.81 -11.01
CA LEU A 114 2.82 2.25 -11.22
C LEU A 114 3.72 3.07 -10.27
N LEU A 115 3.80 2.69 -8.99
CA LEU A 115 4.66 3.38 -8.02
C LEU A 115 6.15 3.23 -8.37
N ILE A 116 6.59 2.06 -8.82
CA ILE A 116 7.97 1.84 -9.29
C ILE A 116 8.26 2.70 -10.51
N LEU A 117 7.33 2.78 -11.46
CA LEU A 117 7.50 3.57 -12.68
C LEU A 117 7.57 5.08 -12.35
N LEU A 118 6.73 5.56 -11.44
CA LEU A 118 6.82 6.93 -10.90
C LEU A 118 8.15 7.18 -10.17
N TYR A 119 8.64 6.20 -9.42
CA TYR A 119 9.92 6.29 -8.72
C TYR A 119 11.11 6.42 -9.70
N ILE A 120 11.13 5.59 -10.75
CA ILE A 120 12.18 5.61 -11.79
C ILE A 120 12.16 6.95 -12.53
N ILE A 121 10.98 7.44 -12.93
CA ILE A 121 10.83 8.75 -13.58
C ILE A 121 11.33 9.88 -12.66
N SER A 122 11.10 9.76 -11.35
CA SER A 122 11.52 10.76 -10.35
C SER A 122 13.03 10.79 -10.11
N HIS A 123 13.75 9.67 -10.29
CA HIS A 123 15.16 9.51 -9.93
C HIS A 123 16.14 9.48 -11.10
N GLN A 124 15.74 9.93 -12.30
CA GLN A 124 16.72 10.05 -13.38
C GLN A 124 17.81 11.07 -12.98
N PRO A 125 19.11 10.69 -13.11
CA PRO A 125 20.20 11.61 -12.84
C PRO A 125 20.04 12.83 -13.73
N ILE A 126 20.22 14.01 -13.15
CA ILE A 126 20.03 15.26 -13.87
C ILE A 126 21.37 15.63 -14.50
N ASP A 127 21.46 15.53 -15.82
CA ASP A 127 22.68 15.91 -16.54
C ASP A 127 22.84 17.44 -16.59
N TYR A 128 24.06 17.91 -16.35
CA TYR A 128 24.43 19.32 -16.53
C TYR A 128 24.62 19.65 -18.01
N CYS A 129 24.21 20.84 -18.43
CA CYS A 129 24.46 21.34 -19.78
C CYS A 129 25.96 21.61 -19.96
N ASP A 130 26.50 21.23 -21.13
CA ASP A 130 27.87 21.56 -21.49
C ASP A 130 28.04 23.09 -21.53
N SER A 131 29.18 23.60 -21.02
CA SER A 131 29.43 25.04 -20.89
C SER A 131 29.32 25.82 -22.20
N ASP A 132 29.63 25.18 -23.33
CA ASP A 132 29.59 25.80 -24.67
C ASP A 132 28.23 25.62 -25.37
N SER A 133 27.33 24.82 -24.80
CA SER A 133 26.03 24.54 -25.43
C SER A 133 25.03 25.66 -25.16
N LYS A 134 24.30 26.08 -26.20
CA LYS A 134 23.10 26.89 -26.01
C LYS A 134 22.11 26.08 -25.18
N GLN A 135 21.70 26.60 -24.02
CA GLN A 135 20.80 25.94 -23.07
C GLN A 135 19.61 25.29 -23.78
N SER A 136 19.69 23.98 -24.02
CA SER A 136 18.56 23.18 -24.50
C SER A 136 17.87 22.61 -23.27
N GLY A 137 16.54 22.75 -23.20
CA GLY A 137 15.78 22.67 -21.94
C GLY A 137 15.76 21.32 -21.20
N SER A 138 16.52 20.31 -21.61
CA SER A 138 16.60 19.01 -20.93
C SER A 138 17.60 18.97 -19.77
N CYS A 139 18.65 19.79 -19.79
CA CYS A 139 19.76 19.74 -18.84
C CYS A 139 19.71 20.87 -17.77
N VAL A 140 20.47 20.72 -16.68
CA VAL A 140 20.64 21.76 -15.66
C VAL A 140 21.73 22.74 -16.07
N PRO A 141 21.52 24.06 -15.95
CA PRO A 141 22.56 25.04 -16.27
C PRO A 141 23.84 24.77 -15.49
N CYS A 142 24.99 24.90 -16.16
CA CYS A 142 26.28 24.78 -15.50
C CYS A 142 26.40 25.84 -14.37
N PRO A 143 26.81 25.45 -13.15
CA PRO A 143 26.95 26.39 -12.05
C PRO A 143 28.03 27.44 -12.34
N ALA A 144 27.95 28.58 -11.65
CA ALA A 144 28.97 29.61 -11.79
C ALA A 144 30.34 29.10 -11.34
N ARG A 145 31.42 29.54 -12.02
CA ARG A 145 32.81 29.12 -11.75
C ARG A 145 33.03 27.60 -11.89
N ALA A 146 32.37 27.02 -12.88
CA ALA A 146 32.48 25.61 -13.21
C ALA A 146 32.57 25.41 -14.72
N PHE A 147 33.25 24.34 -15.10
CA PHE A 147 33.28 23.78 -16.44
C PHE A 147 32.45 22.49 -16.47
N CYS A 148 31.47 22.44 -17.36
CA CYS A 148 30.60 21.29 -17.54
C CYS A 148 30.86 20.64 -18.89
N SER A 149 31.12 19.33 -18.88
CA SER A 149 31.32 18.54 -20.09
C SER A 149 30.79 17.13 -19.92
N LYS A 150 29.96 16.68 -20.88
CA LYS A 150 29.34 15.35 -20.89
C LYS A 150 28.54 15.06 -19.61
N GLY A 151 27.84 16.07 -19.09
CA GLY A 151 27.04 15.98 -17.87
C GLY A 151 27.83 16.02 -16.56
N ASN A 152 29.17 16.03 -16.60
CA ASN A 152 30.01 16.14 -15.41
C ASN A 152 30.38 17.61 -15.13
N VAL A 153 30.51 17.95 -13.84
CA VAL A 153 30.89 19.29 -13.37
C VAL A 153 32.30 19.25 -12.80
N THR A 154 33.14 20.19 -13.21
CA THR A 154 34.46 20.45 -12.62
C THR A 154 34.54 21.92 -12.24
N CYS A 155 34.79 22.23 -10.96
CA CYS A 155 34.91 23.61 -10.50
C CYS A 155 36.26 24.24 -10.92
N ASP A 156 36.30 25.56 -11.01
CA ASP A 156 37.54 26.32 -11.16
C ASP A 156 38.53 26.01 -10.02
N PRO A 157 39.85 26.21 -10.22
CA PRO A 157 40.83 26.05 -9.16
C PRO A 157 40.44 26.81 -7.87
N TYR A 158 40.74 26.22 -6.71
CA TYR A 158 40.40 26.74 -5.37
C TYR A 158 38.91 26.76 -5.02
N HIS A 159 38.06 26.12 -5.83
CA HIS A 159 36.64 25.95 -5.54
C HIS A 159 36.28 24.48 -5.34
N PHE A 160 35.30 24.23 -4.46
CA PHE A 160 34.81 22.88 -4.16
C PHE A 160 33.35 22.74 -4.56
N PHE A 161 33.04 21.62 -5.20
CA PHE A 161 31.68 21.29 -5.60
C PHE A 161 30.88 20.77 -4.39
N ILE A 162 29.96 21.59 -3.88
CA ILE A 162 29.10 21.26 -2.74
C ILE A 162 27.66 21.65 -3.08
N ASN A 163 26.74 20.68 -3.02
CA ASN A 163 25.29 20.90 -3.20
C ASN A 163 24.94 21.63 -4.51
N ASP A 164 25.60 21.30 -5.62
CA ASP A 164 25.40 21.91 -6.94
C ASP A 164 26.01 23.32 -7.11
N PHE A 165 26.94 23.71 -6.23
CA PHE A 165 27.65 24.98 -6.28
C PHE A 165 29.16 24.79 -6.22
N CYS A 166 29.91 25.66 -6.91
CA CYS A 166 31.36 25.77 -6.76
C CYS A 166 31.68 26.91 -5.78
N LEU A 167 32.04 26.55 -4.55
CA LEU A 167 32.31 27.52 -3.47
C LEU A 167 33.82 27.68 -3.25
N GLN A 168 34.26 28.92 -3.09
CA GLN A 168 35.67 29.23 -2.85
C GLN A 168 36.06 28.83 -1.42
N VAL A 169 37.15 28.08 -1.27
CA VAL A 169 37.76 27.81 0.04
C VAL A 169 38.83 28.86 0.30
N ASN A 170 38.71 29.52 1.44
CA ASN A 170 39.84 30.26 2.00
C ASN A 170 40.65 29.25 2.82
N ASN A 171 41.98 29.26 2.68
CA ASN A 171 42.85 28.18 3.15
C ASN A 171 43.16 28.23 4.66
N GLU A 172 42.38 28.92 5.50
CA GLU A 172 42.91 29.38 6.80
C GLU A 172 42.33 28.71 8.06
N SER A 173 41.21 27.97 8.04
CA SER A 173 40.85 27.16 9.24
C SER A 173 39.82 26.04 9.02
N GLU A 174 39.86 25.01 9.89
CA GLU A 174 38.88 23.92 9.96
C GLU A 174 37.44 24.43 10.20
N ASN A 175 37.29 25.58 10.87
CA ASN A 175 36.00 26.26 11.10
C ASN A 175 35.38 26.84 9.81
N GLU A 176 36.16 27.07 8.75
CA GLU A 176 35.64 27.55 7.46
C GLU A 176 34.88 26.46 6.71
N ASN A 177 35.22 25.18 6.90
CA ASN A 177 34.52 24.07 6.26
C ASN A 177 33.05 23.97 6.72
N GLU A 178 32.77 24.25 8.00
CA GLU A 178 31.40 24.27 8.51
C GLU A 178 30.62 25.48 7.96
N SER A 179 31.28 26.64 7.87
CA SER A 179 30.71 27.84 7.28
C SER A 179 30.34 27.63 5.81
N LEU A 180 31.20 26.97 5.03
CA LEU A 180 30.94 26.63 3.63
C LEU A 180 29.77 25.66 3.46
N LYS A 181 29.67 24.64 4.33
CA LYS A 181 28.50 23.74 4.34
C LYS A 181 27.22 24.52 4.61
N MET A 182 27.23 25.43 5.59
CA MET A 182 26.06 26.27 5.89
C MET A 182 25.71 27.21 4.74
N ILE A 183 26.69 27.86 4.11
CA ILE A 183 26.49 28.69 2.91
C ILE A 183 25.86 27.85 1.79
N SER A 184 26.36 26.65 1.53
CA SER A 184 25.81 25.75 0.50
C SER A 184 24.34 25.38 0.78
N LEU A 185 23.98 25.17 2.05
CA LEU A 185 22.61 24.85 2.46
C LEU A 185 21.69 26.07 2.35
N MET A 186 22.19 27.26 2.67
CA MET A 186 21.46 28.52 2.50
C MET A 186 21.26 28.84 1.02
N LEU A 187 22.28 28.65 0.18
CA LEU A 187 22.20 28.80 -1.27
C LEU A 187 21.17 27.84 -1.87
N LYS A 188 21.25 26.55 -1.53
CA LYS A 188 20.28 25.53 -1.96
C LYS A 188 18.85 25.90 -1.54
N SER A 189 18.68 26.35 -0.30
CA SER A 189 17.37 26.78 0.22
C SER A 189 16.84 28.01 -0.50
N SER A 190 17.72 28.98 -0.80
CA SER A 190 17.39 30.21 -1.53
C SER A 190 16.96 29.90 -2.96
N LYS A 191 17.75 29.14 -3.72
CA LYS A 191 17.38 28.72 -5.09
C LYS A 191 16.08 27.93 -5.11
N ASN A 192 15.87 27.02 -4.16
CA ASN A 192 14.61 26.29 -4.06
C ASN A 192 13.41 27.21 -3.77
N LEU A 193 13.60 28.23 -2.94
CA LEU A 193 12.57 29.23 -2.67
C LEU A 193 12.26 30.06 -3.92
N LEU A 194 13.29 30.55 -4.60
CA LEU A 194 13.18 31.30 -5.86
C LEU A 194 12.48 30.48 -6.95
N LYS A 195 12.92 29.25 -7.17
CA LYS A 195 12.30 28.31 -8.12
C LYS A 195 10.85 28.03 -7.78
N ARG A 196 10.51 27.90 -6.49
CA ARG A 196 9.13 27.70 -6.06
C ARG A 196 8.26 28.91 -6.35
N LYS A 197 8.75 30.12 -6.05
CA LYS A 197 8.01 31.38 -6.30
C LYS A 197 7.78 31.61 -7.79
N ALA A 198 8.84 31.52 -8.59
CA ALA A 198 8.73 31.65 -10.04
C ALA A 198 7.99 30.46 -10.70
N GLY A 199 8.01 29.29 -10.07
CA GLY A 199 7.22 28.13 -10.47
C GLY A 199 5.72 28.33 -10.25
N GLN A 200 5.34 28.88 -9.10
CA GLN A 200 3.96 29.23 -8.79
C GLN A 200 3.41 30.28 -9.75
N PHE A 201 4.20 31.29 -10.09
CA PHE A 201 3.86 32.28 -11.11
C PHE A 201 3.52 31.64 -12.45
N LYS A 202 4.40 30.76 -12.98
CA LYS A 202 4.16 30.03 -14.24
C LYS A 202 2.95 29.08 -14.19
N CYS A 203 2.39 28.83 -13.02
CA CYS A 203 1.23 27.95 -12.85
C CYS A 203 -0.10 28.67 -12.64
N GLU A 204 -0.07 29.87 -12.05
CA GLU A 204 -1.25 30.58 -11.54
C GLU A 204 -1.44 31.96 -12.17
N ASP A 205 -0.65 32.33 -13.19
CA ASP A 205 -0.66 33.65 -13.83
C ASP A 205 -0.61 34.81 -12.79
N SER A 206 0.15 34.60 -11.71
CA SER A 206 0.40 35.64 -10.69
C SER A 206 1.20 36.79 -11.30
N ASN A 207 1.19 37.98 -10.68
CA ASN A 207 1.92 39.16 -11.18
C ASN A 207 3.32 39.38 -10.56
N LYS A 208 3.79 38.50 -9.65
CA LYS A 208 5.09 38.68 -8.97
C LYS A 208 5.95 37.42 -8.95
N ASP A 209 6.98 37.42 -9.79
CA ASP A 209 8.05 36.42 -9.87
C ASP A 209 9.22 36.67 -8.90
N TRP A 210 9.30 37.90 -8.39
CA TRP A 210 10.45 38.43 -7.67
C TRP A 210 10.33 38.24 -6.16
N ILE A 211 11.45 37.98 -5.49
CA ILE A 211 11.56 38.08 -4.02
C ILE A 211 12.55 39.19 -3.68
N SER A 212 12.23 40.04 -2.71
CA SER A 212 13.17 41.02 -2.18
C SER A 212 14.27 40.34 -1.35
N GLN A 213 15.41 41.00 -1.19
CA GLN A 213 16.49 40.53 -0.32
C GLN A 213 16.00 40.36 1.13
N ASP A 214 15.17 41.28 1.63
CA ASP A 214 14.65 41.26 2.99
C ASP A 214 13.68 40.09 3.20
N ASP A 215 12.79 39.83 2.23
CA ASP A 215 11.90 38.66 2.26
C ASP A 215 12.69 37.35 2.21
N LEU A 216 13.76 37.32 1.41
CA LEU A 216 14.65 36.17 1.32
C LEU A 216 15.37 35.94 2.66
N GLU A 217 15.88 37.00 3.29
CA GLU A 217 16.50 36.94 4.61
C GLU A 217 15.53 36.38 5.65
N TYR A 218 14.32 36.94 5.69
CA TYR A 218 13.26 36.53 6.60
C TYR A 218 12.94 35.04 6.46
N GLU A 219 12.73 34.54 5.24
CA GLU A 219 12.42 33.15 4.96
C GLU A 219 13.58 32.20 5.30
N LEU A 220 14.83 32.60 5.00
CA LEU A 220 16.00 31.81 5.36
C LEU A 220 16.21 31.77 6.87
N LYS A 221 16.05 32.90 7.56
CA LYS A 221 16.16 32.99 9.02
C LYS A 221 15.12 32.13 9.71
N LYS A 222 13.88 32.15 9.22
CA LYS A 222 12.80 31.26 9.69
C LYS A 222 13.16 29.78 9.56
N ARG A 223 13.70 29.35 8.41
CA ARG A 223 14.13 27.96 8.17
C ARG A 223 15.38 27.57 8.95
N TYR A 224 16.32 28.48 9.09
CA TYR A 224 17.54 28.30 9.85
C TYR A 224 17.19 28.03 11.33
N ASN A 225 16.29 28.83 11.88
CA ASN A 225 15.79 28.64 13.25
C ASN A 225 14.99 27.34 13.39
N SER A 226 14.15 26.97 12.40
CA SER A 226 13.34 25.75 12.48
C SER A 226 14.16 24.47 12.35
N LYS A 227 15.15 24.41 11.44
CA LYS A 227 16.00 23.23 11.25
C LYS A 227 16.99 23.03 12.38
N ASN A 228 17.45 24.10 13.02
CA ASN A 228 18.22 23.97 14.25
C ASN A 228 17.40 23.30 15.33
N ILE A 229 16.11 23.62 15.48
CA ILE A 229 15.23 22.93 16.44
C ILE A 229 15.10 21.44 16.10
N GLU A 230 14.95 21.09 14.82
CA GLU A 230 14.75 19.69 14.38
C GLU A 230 16.04 18.86 14.46
N PHE A 231 17.19 19.42 14.08
CA PHE A 231 18.50 18.79 14.25
C PHE A 231 18.85 18.65 15.73
N LEU A 232 18.63 19.68 16.54
CA LEU A 232 18.82 19.60 18.00
C LEU A 232 17.87 18.58 18.64
N ALA A 233 16.64 18.43 18.14
CA ALA A 233 15.72 17.40 18.61
C ALA A 233 16.21 15.98 18.24
N TYR A 234 16.68 15.79 17.00
CA TYR A 234 17.29 14.53 16.56
C TYR A 234 18.53 14.18 17.39
N LEU A 235 19.41 15.16 17.61
CA LEU A 235 20.65 15.00 18.37
C LEU A 235 20.36 14.74 19.86
N LYS A 236 19.37 15.42 20.44
CA LYS A 236 18.91 15.17 21.81
C LYS A 236 18.32 13.77 21.97
N ASN A 237 17.52 13.30 21.01
CA ASN A 237 16.99 11.93 21.01
C ASN A 237 18.11 10.89 20.87
N PHE A 238 19.06 11.11 19.96
CA PHE A 238 20.23 10.26 19.78
C PHE A 238 21.10 10.20 21.04
N LEU A 239 21.43 11.35 21.64
CA LEU A 239 22.20 11.41 22.89
C LEU A 239 21.43 10.82 24.07
N SER A 240 20.10 10.98 24.15
CA SER A 240 19.29 10.35 25.19
C SER A 240 19.30 8.81 25.08
N SER A 241 19.43 8.27 23.86
CA SER A 241 19.58 6.82 23.64
C SER A 241 20.97 6.30 24.05
N ILE A 242 22.00 7.14 24.04
CA ILE A 242 23.37 6.81 24.46
C ILE A 242 23.56 7.00 25.98
N ALA A 243 22.90 8.02 26.55
CA ALA A 243 23.02 8.39 27.96
C ALA A 243 22.42 7.36 28.94
N ILE A 244 21.70 6.34 28.44
CA ILE A 244 21.23 5.21 29.27
C ILE A 244 22.40 4.39 29.84
N ASN A 245 23.60 4.47 29.26
CA ASN A 245 24.77 3.69 29.71
C ASN A 245 25.81 4.47 30.53
N ASN A 246 25.75 5.80 30.61
CA ASN A 246 26.72 6.59 31.39
C ASN A 246 26.00 7.63 32.23
N LYS A 247 25.72 7.25 33.48
CA LYS A 247 25.14 8.14 34.48
C LYS A 247 26.23 9.14 34.88
N LYS A 248 25.96 10.42 34.59
CA LYS A 248 26.46 11.65 35.25
C LYS A 248 27.41 12.52 34.40
N SER A 249 26.99 13.79 34.25
CA SER A 249 27.81 14.98 33.96
C SER A 249 28.21 15.29 32.52
N ASN A 250 27.26 15.49 31.59
CA ASN A 250 27.52 16.22 30.34
C ASN A 250 26.33 17.07 29.81
N SER A 251 25.24 17.22 30.57
CA SER A 251 24.08 18.02 30.12
C SER A 251 24.36 19.53 30.09
N ASP A 252 25.32 20.01 30.88
CA ASP A 252 25.53 21.45 31.08
C ASP A 252 26.51 22.07 30.08
N LEU A 253 27.28 21.24 29.36
CA LEU A 253 28.21 21.71 28.32
C LEU A 253 27.51 22.01 26.99
N PHE A 254 26.34 21.40 26.72
CA PHE A 254 25.62 21.58 25.45
C PHE A 254 24.58 22.71 25.46
N SER A 255 24.14 23.18 26.64
CA SER A 255 23.19 24.30 26.75
C SER A 255 23.82 25.68 26.62
N ARG A 256 25.16 25.82 26.77
CA ARG A 256 25.81 27.15 26.85
C ARG A 256 26.39 27.71 25.56
N ASN A 257 26.57 26.92 24.49
CA ASN A 257 27.32 27.38 23.30
C ASN A 257 26.51 27.50 21.99
N ASN A 258 25.23 27.12 21.96
CA ASN A 258 24.45 27.13 20.70
C ASN A 258 23.39 28.25 20.61
N SER A 259 23.52 29.30 21.43
CA SER A 259 22.99 30.62 21.08
C SER A 259 23.78 31.11 19.86
N LEU A 260 23.37 30.66 18.68
CA LEU A 260 23.84 31.15 17.39
C LEU A 260 23.68 32.65 17.36
N ASN A 261 24.79 33.33 17.63
CA ASN A 261 24.88 34.77 17.68
C ASN A 261 24.36 35.33 16.35
N GLY A 262 23.40 36.25 16.38
CA GLY A 262 22.78 36.80 15.17
C GLY A 262 23.80 37.38 14.16
N SER A 263 24.99 37.74 14.64
CA SER A 263 26.13 38.18 13.82
C SER A 263 26.61 37.11 12.83
N ASN A 264 26.59 35.82 13.19
CA ASN A 264 27.03 34.75 12.28
C ASN A 264 26.04 34.53 11.15
N PHE A 265 24.73 34.63 11.41
CA PHE A 265 23.72 34.51 10.36
C PHE A 265 23.87 35.63 9.33
N SER A 266 24.04 36.88 9.77
CA SER A 266 24.21 38.01 8.85
C SER A 266 25.44 37.83 7.94
N LYS A 267 26.57 37.38 8.49
CA LYS A 267 27.77 37.06 7.70
C LYS A 267 27.50 35.96 6.66
N LEU A 268 26.89 34.85 7.06
CA LEU A 268 26.55 33.74 6.18
C LEU A 268 25.53 34.14 5.10
N PHE A 269 24.56 34.97 5.47
CA PHE A 269 23.55 35.49 4.56
C PHE A 269 24.17 36.42 3.51
N ASN A 270 25.03 37.36 3.91
CA ASN A 270 25.73 38.24 2.98
C ASN A 270 26.59 37.44 1.99
N SER A 271 27.32 36.42 2.46
CA SER A 271 28.04 35.50 1.58
C SER A 271 27.09 34.77 0.62
N THR A 272 25.94 34.31 1.10
CA THR A 272 24.91 33.66 0.28
C THR A 272 24.39 34.62 -0.81
N ILE A 273 24.13 35.89 -0.48
CA ILE A 273 23.71 36.90 -1.46
C ILE A 273 24.80 37.16 -2.50
N PHE A 274 26.06 37.23 -2.08
CA PHE A 274 27.19 37.38 -3.00
C PHE A 274 27.24 36.23 -4.02
N TYR A 275 27.12 34.98 -3.56
CA TYR A 275 27.09 33.82 -4.46
C TYR A 275 25.84 33.83 -5.35
N LEU A 276 24.65 34.13 -4.82
CA LEU A 276 23.41 34.22 -5.61
C LEU A 276 23.48 35.25 -6.74
N LYS A 277 24.12 36.40 -6.52
CA LYS A 277 24.29 37.44 -7.56
C LYS A 277 25.18 36.98 -8.72
N ASN A 278 26.04 36.00 -8.49
CA ASN A 278 26.97 35.46 -9.49
C ASN A 278 26.42 34.19 -10.18
N GLU A 279 25.30 33.64 -9.72
CA GLU A 279 24.68 32.46 -10.31
C GLU A 279 24.07 32.77 -11.67
N THR A 280 24.41 31.97 -12.69
CA THR A 280 23.96 32.15 -14.08
C THR A 280 22.45 31.97 -14.26
N ASN A 281 21.81 31.24 -13.36
CA ASN A 281 20.40 30.92 -13.39
C ASN A 281 19.54 31.75 -12.41
N VAL A 282 20.11 32.83 -11.85
CA VAL A 282 19.41 33.79 -11.00
C VAL A 282 19.57 35.17 -11.61
N VAL A 283 18.46 35.85 -11.89
CA VAL A 283 18.47 37.23 -12.33
C VAL A 283 18.27 38.13 -11.12
N THR A 284 19.19 39.08 -10.94
CA THR A 284 19.11 40.11 -9.91
C THR A 284 18.73 41.45 -10.55
N ARG A 285 17.78 42.18 -9.95
CA ARG A 285 17.42 43.54 -10.35
C ARG A 285 17.28 44.44 -9.14
N ILE A 286 17.34 45.75 -9.36
CA ILE A 286 17.00 46.76 -8.36
C ILE A 286 15.63 47.31 -8.75
N ILE A 287 14.63 47.16 -7.89
CA ILE A 287 13.27 47.68 -8.08
C ILE A 287 12.93 48.49 -6.83
N GLU A 288 12.56 49.77 -7.01
CA GLU A 288 12.21 50.66 -5.89
C GLU A 288 13.29 50.70 -4.79
N ASN A 289 14.56 50.74 -5.18
CA ASN A 289 15.74 50.67 -4.30
C ASN A 289 15.91 49.35 -3.51
N SER A 290 15.09 48.34 -3.75
CA SER A 290 15.26 47.00 -3.19
C SER A 290 15.93 46.07 -4.20
N THR A 291 16.90 45.29 -3.72
CA THR A 291 17.49 44.21 -4.54
C THR A 291 16.53 43.03 -4.56
N VAL A 292 16.11 42.62 -5.76
CA VAL A 292 15.20 41.50 -5.97
C VAL A 292 15.84 40.39 -6.78
N PHE A 293 15.38 39.16 -6.56
CA PHE A 293 15.90 37.95 -7.18
C PHE A 293 14.77 37.14 -7.83
N VAL A 294 15.07 36.52 -8.97
CA VAL A 294 14.21 35.53 -9.63
C VAL A 294 15.06 34.40 -10.20
N ALA A 295 14.62 33.15 -10.07
CA ALA A 295 15.26 32.02 -10.75
C ALA A 295 14.78 31.95 -12.20
N THR A 296 15.68 31.75 -13.15
CA THR A 296 15.33 31.61 -14.58
C THR A 296 15.11 30.14 -14.96
N ASP A 297 15.81 29.22 -14.30
CA ASP A 297 15.76 27.78 -14.55
C ASP A 297 14.61 27.07 -13.83
N VAL A 298 13.41 27.62 -14.00
CA VAL A 298 12.22 27.06 -13.39
C VAL A 298 11.60 25.99 -14.27
N LYS A 299 11.82 24.74 -13.87
CA LYS A 299 10.95 23.63 -14.28
C LYS A 299 9.57 23.85 -13.65
N LYS A 300 8.50 23.71 -14.45
CA LYS A 300 7.12 23.77 -13.94
C LYS A 300 6.99 22.75 -12.79
N PRO A 301 6.56 23.16 -11.59
CA PRO A 301 6.49 22.23 -10.47
C PRO A 301 5.58 21.05 -10.84
N MET A 302 5.95 19.85 -10.40
CA MET A 302 5.25 18.61 -10.78
C MET A 302 3.76 18.67 -10.45
N LYS A 303 3.37 19.37 -9.37
CA LYS A 303 1.97 19.63 -9.04
C LYS A 303 1.21 20.34 -10.16
N CYS A 304 1.83 21.30 -10.86
CA CYS A 304 1.19 22.01 -11.97
C CYS A 304 1.19 21.21 -13.26
N VAL A 305 2.24 20.44 -13.50
CA VAL A 305 2.27 19.50 -14.63
C VAL A 305 1.16 18.47 -14.44
N LEU A 306 1.06 17.86 -13.25
CA LEU A 306 -0.02 16.96 -12.89
C LEU A 306 -1.38 17.64 -12.99
N ARG A 307 -1.54 18.85 -12.43
CA ARG A 307 -2.78 19.62 -12.56
C ARG A 307 -3.16 19.77 -14.04
N SER A 308 -2.26 20.26 -14.88
CA SER A 308 -2.50 20.39 -16.32
C SER A 308 -2.82 19.06 -17.00
N ILE A 309 -2.14 17.97 -16.63
CA ILE A 309 -2.42 16.63 -17.18
C ILE A 309 -3.82 16.18 -16.76
N PHE A 310 -4.18 16.30 -15.47
CA PHE A 310 -5.49 15.94 -14.96
C PHE A 310 -6.61 16.78 -15.60
N TYR A 311 -6.43 18.09 -15.74
CA TYR A 311 -7.42 18.95 -16.37
C TYR A 311 -7.55 18.67 -17.87
N LYS A 312 -6.44 18.46 -18.59
CA LYS A 312 -6.49 18.10 -20.02
C LYS A 312 -7.07 16.71 -20.27
N ASN A 313 -6.85 15.79 -19.34
CA ASN A 313 -7.29 14.40 -19.44
C ASN A 313 -8.49 14.09 -18.55
N ILE A 314 -9.29 15.08 -18.17
CA ILE A 314 -10.45 14.88 -17.29
C ILE A 314 -11.45 13.88 -17.88
N LEU A 315 -11.58 13.86 -19.21
CA LEU A 315 -12.37 12.87 -19.94
C LEU A 315 -11.82 11.45 -19.77
N PHE A 316 -10.49 11.26 -19.82
CA PHE A 316 -9.88 9.94 -19.58
C PHE A 316 -10.04 9.48 -18.14
N ALA A 317 -9.88 10.39 -17.17
CA ALA A 317 -10.10 10.08 -15.76
C ALA A 317 -11.56 9.69 -15.50
N ALA A 318 -12.52 10.41 -16.09
CA ALA A 318 -13.94 10.09 -16.02
C ALA A 318 -14.26 8.74 -16.68
N ALA A 319 -13.69 8.45 -17.85
CA ALA A 319 -13.86 7.17 -18.55
C ALA A 319 -13.28 6.00 -17.76
N PHE A 320 -12.13 6.18 -17.11
CA PHE A 320 -11.52 5.18 -16.24
C PHE A 320 -12.39 4.92 -15.00
N ALA A 321 -12.86 5.97 -14.34
CA ALA A 321 -13.77 5.85 -13.20
C ALA A 321 -15.10 5.16 -13.58
N ALA A 322 -15.67 5.51 -14.73
CA ALA A 322 -16.88 4.87 -15.26
C ALA A 322 -16.66 3.39 -15.58
N SER A 323 -15.53 3.05 -16.20
CA SER A 323 -15.14 1.65 -16.47
C SER A 323 -15.01 0.84 -15.17
N PHE A 324 -14.40 1.46 -14.14
CA PHE A 324 -14.23 0.81 -12.84
C PHE A 324 -15.57 0.60 -12.12
N ALA A 325 -16.48 1.59 -12.19
CA ALA A 325 -17.83 1.48 -11.66
C ALA A 325 -18.65 0.40 -12.40
N ALA A 326 -18.58 0.36 -13.73
CA ALA A 326 -19.25 -0.66 -14.54
C ALA A 326 -18.73 -2.06 -14.21
N PHE A 327 -17.41 -2.22 -14.09
CA PHE A 327 -16.80 -3.47 -13.66
C PHE A 327 -17.23 -3.88 -12.26
N TYR A 328 -17.30 -2.93 -11.32
CA TYR A 328 -17.74 -3.18 -9.96
C TYR A 328 -19.21 -3.61 -9.89
N VAL A 329 -20.10 -2.95 -10.63
CA VAL A 329 -21.52 -3.33 -10.75
C VAL A 329 -21.65 -4.73 -11.37
N TRP A 330 -20.90 -5.02 -12.43
CA TRP A 330 -20.86 -6.34 -13.05
C TRP A 330 -20.40 -7.41 -12.06
N TYR A 331 -19.34 -7.14 -11.30
CA TYR A 331 -18.83 -8.04 -10.28
C TYR A 331 -19.87 -8.31 -9.17
N LEU A 332 -20.57 -7.28 -8.68
CA LEU A 332 -21.63 -7.44 -7.69
C LEU A 332 -22.80 -8.26 -8.25
N SER A 333 -23.21 -7.99 -9.49
CA SER A 333 -24.25 -8.74 -10.18
C SER A 333 -23.88 -10.22 -10.32
N HIS A 334 -22.64 -10.51 -10.72
CA HIS A 334 -22.14 -11.89 -10.82
C HIS A 334 -22.17 -12.60 -9.47
N LYS A 335 -21.75 -11.92 -8.40
CA LYS A 335 -21.73 -12.47 -7.04
C LYS A 335 -23.14 -12.73 -6.50
N GLN A 336 -24.11 -11.89 -6.84
CA GLN A 336 -25.52 -12.13 -6.52
C GLN A 336 -26.06 -13.35 -7.30
N ALA A 337 -25.78 -13.41 -8.60
CA ALA A 337 -26.18 -14.53 -9.45
C ALA A 337 -25.69 -15.89 -8.92
N GLU A 338 -24.46 -15.94 -8.41
CA GLU A 338 -23.89 -17.13 -7.81
C GLU A 338 -24.59 -17.56 -6.52
N ARG A 339 -24.93 -16.61 -5.63
CA ARG A 339 -25.73 -16.91 -4.42
C ARG A 339 -27.10 -17.46 -4.79
N TYR A 340 -27.76 -16.84 -5.77
CA TYR A 340 -29.06 -17.30 -6.24
C TYR A 340 -28.98 -18.68 -6.86
N ARG A 341 -27.90 -19.00 -7.58
CA ARG A 341 -27.68 -20.34 -8.14
C ARG A 341 -27.53 -21.40 -7.06
N VAL A 342 -26.76 -21.14 -6.00
CA VAL A 342 -26.61 -22.08 -4.88
C VAL A 342 -27.95 -22.30 -4.16
N LYS A 343 -28.71 -21.23 -3.87
CA LYS A 343 -30.05 -21.34 -3.28
C LYS A 343 -31.01 -22.11 -4.21
N ALA A 344 -30.94 -21.85 -5.52
CA ALA A 344 -31.77 -22.54 -6.52
C ALA A 344 -31.51 -24.06 -6.53
N ASP A 345 -30.25 -24.50 -6.48
CA ASP A 345 -29.91 -25.93 -6.46
C ASP A 345 -30.53 -26.66 -5.25
N GLN A 346 -30.58 -25.99 -4.09
CA GLN A 346 -31.27 -26.51 -2.89
C GLN A 346 -32.78 -26.62 -3.12
N CYS A 347 -33.42 -25.57 -3.67
CA CYS A 347 -34.85 -25.56 -3.96
C CYS A 347 -35.25 -26.58 -5.03
N ILE A 348 -34.45 -26.74 -6.08
CA ILE A 348 -34.74 -27.68 -7.18
C ILE A 348 -34.92 -29.10 -6.63
N THR A 349 -34.09 -29.53 -5.68
CA THR A 349 -34.21 -30.86 -5.09
C THR A 349 -35.54 -31.05 -4.35
N ALA A 350 -35.96 -30.05 -3.57
CA ALA A 350 -37.23 -30.06 -2.85
C ALA A 350 -38.43 -29.99 -3.82
N LEU A 351 -38.35 -29.12 -4.83
CA LEU A 351 -39.40 -28.95 -5.83
C LEU A 351 -39.55 -30.20 -6.72
N VAL A 352 -38.46 -30.85 -7.14
CA VAL A 352 -38.53 -32.12 -7.89
C VAL A 352 -39.22 -33.20 -7.05
N THR A 353 -38.92 -33.26 -5.75
CA THR A 353 -39.57 -34.21 -4.83
C THR A 353 -41.05 -33.90 -4.68
N TYR A 354 -41.41 -32.62 -4.57
CA TYR A 354 -42.79 -32.16 -4.54
C TYR A 354 -43.53 -32.49 -5.84
N ILE A 355 -42.94 -32.25 -7.02
CA ILE A 355 -43.59 -32.56 -8.31
C ILE A 355 -43.83 -34.07 -8.46
N LYS A 356 -42.88 -34.90 -8.01
CA LYS A 356 -43.02 -36.36 -8.02
C LYS A 356 -44.17 -36.88 -7.18
N SER A 357 -44.56 -36.20 -6.09
CA SER A 357 -45.67 -36.67 -5.25
C SER A 357 -47.03 -36.65 -5.97
N PHE A 358 -47.13 -35.93 -7.09
CA PHE A 358 -48.35 -35.83 -7.90
C PHE A 358 -48.45 -36.90 -8.99
N LYS A 359 -47.58 -37.92 -9.03
CA LYS A 359 -47.74 -39.13 -9.88
C LYS A 359 -48.07 -38.84 -11.37
N GLY A 360 -47.49 -37.77 -11.93
CA GLY A 360 -47.68 -37.39 -13.33
C GLY A 360 -48.78 -36.36 -13.61
N PHE A 361 -49.54 -35.91 -12.61
CA PHE A 361 -50.42 -34.75 -12.76
C PHE A 361 -49.60 -33.46 -12.98
N GLU A 362 -50.13 -32.55 -13.80
CA GLU A 362 -49.52 -31.25 -14.10
C GLU A 362 -49.65 -30.30 -12.89
N ILE A 363 -48.55 -29.61 -12.56
CA ILE A 363 -48.50 -28.59 -11.52
C ILE A 363 -48.16 -27.26 -12.18
N SER A 364 -48.92 -26.23 -11.86
CA SER A 364 -48.71 -24.88 -12.38
C SER A 364 -47.46 -24.21 -11.79
N GLN A 365 -46.86 -23.29 -12.55
CA GLN A 365 -45.76 -22.44 -12.10
C GLN A 365 -46.14 -21.65 -10.84
N SER A 366 -47.36 -21.15 -10.74
CA SER A 366 -47.86 -20.38 -9.59
C SER A 366 -47.80 -21.20 -8.30
N GLN A 367 -48.25 -22.45 -8.34
CA GLN A 367 -48.17 -23.39 -7.20
C GLN A 367 -46.73 -23.71 -6.79
N LEU A 368 -45.81 -23.86 -7.76
CA LEU A 368 -44.40 -24.07 -7.44
C LEU A 368 -43.73 -22.84 -6.84
N ARG A 369 -44.12 -21.63 -7.28
CA ARG A 369 -43.63 -20.37 -6.71
C ARG A 369 -44.11 -20.19 -5.27
N GLU A 370 -45.39 -20.41 -5.00
CA GLU A 370 -45.95 -20.39 -3.64
C GLU A 370 -45.22 -21.38 -2.72
N LYS A 371 -44.90 -22.58 -3.22
CA LYS A 371 -44.12 -23.55 -2.46
C LYS A 371 -42.70 -23.04 -2.16
N MET A 372 -42.10 -22.28 -3.07
CA MET A 372 -40.73 -21.75 -2.96
C MET A 372 -40.65 -20.49 -2.07
N GLU A 373 -41.71 -19.70 -1.96
CA GLU A 373 -41.79 -18.55 -1.03
C GLU A 373 -41.47 -18.94 0.42
N ASN A 374 -41.82 -20.17 0.80
CA ASN A 374 -41.53 -20.71 2.12
C ASN A 374 -40.08 -21.26 2.28
N MET A 375 -39.29 -21.28 1.20
CA MET A 375 -37.93 -21.86 1.16
C MET A 375 -36.83 -20.80 1.02
N VAL A 376 -37.16 -19.61 0.51
CA VAL A 376 -36.17 -18.58 0.14
C VAL A 376 -36.73 -17.18 0.38
N ASP A 377 -35.92 -16.31 0.97
CA ASP A 377 -36.25 -14.90 1.23
C ASP A 377 -36.59 -14.07 -0.03
N ASP A 378 -36.02 -14.42 -1.19
CA ASP A 378 -36.20 -13.72 -2.46
C ASP A 378 -36.53 -14.74 -3.57
N PRO A 379 -37.81 -15.15 -3.66
CA PRO A 379 -38.24 -16.17 -4.60
C PRO A 379 -38.07 -15.71 -6.05
N ASP A 380 -38.33 -14.43 -6.36
CA ASP A 380 -38.24 -13.92 -7.72
C ASP A 380 -36.79 -13.89 -8.25
N GLY A 381 -35.84 -13.48 -7.43
CA GLY A 381 -34.40 -13.51 -7.78
C GLY A 381 -33.88 -14.93 -8.05
N VAL A 382 -34.41 -15.92 -7.32
CA VAL A 382 -34.02 -17.34 -7.42
C VAL A 382 -34.75 -18.07 -8.56
N TRP A 383 -36.00 -17.69 -8.85
CA TRP A 383 -36.88 -18.40 -9.79
C TRP A 383 -36.23 -18.63 -11.16
N LYS A 384 -35.55 -17.61 -11.70
CA LYS A 384 -34.85 -17.71 -13.00
C LYS A 384 -33.85 -18.87 -13.06
N TYR A 385 -33.19 -19.19 -11.95
CA TYR A 385 -32.23 -20.29 -11.86
C TYR A 385 -32.93 -21.63 -11.62
N VAL A 386 -33.99 -21.64 -10.80
CA VAL A 386 -34.81 -22.83 -10.54
C VAL A 386 -35.45 -23.34 -11.82
N VAL A 387 -36.06 -22.47 -12.63
CA VAL A 387 -36.66 -22.84 -13.93
C VAL A 387 -35.63 -23.53 -14.82
N LYS A 388 -34.44 -22.93 -15.00
CA LYS A 388 -33.35 -23.52 -15.78
C LYS A 388 -32.90 -24.87 -15.24
N GLY A 389 -32.92 -25.05 -13.92
CA GLY A 389 -32.56 -26.32 -13.28
C GLY A 389 -33.64 -27.40 -13.46
N LEU A 390 -34.92 -27.04 -13.34
CA LEU A 390 -36.05 -27.92 -13.59
C LEU A 390 -36.13 -28.35 -15.06
N GLU A 391 -35.91 -27.44 -16.01
CA GLU A 391 -35.85 -27.74 -17.46
C GLU A 391 -34.71 -28.70 -17.81
N ARG A 392 -33.60 -28.66 -17.06
CA ARG A 392 -32.46 -29.57 -17.24
C ARG A 392 -32.65 -30.92 -16.54
N SER A 393 -33.65 -31.04 -15.66
CA SER A 393 -33.88 -32.27 -14.91
C SER A 393 -34.43 -33.36 -15.84
N PRO A 394 -33.80 -34.55 -15.90
CA PRO A 394 -34.27 -35.62 -16.78
C PRO A 394 -35.60 -36.25 -16.34
N VAL A 395 -36.12 -35.88 -15.16
CA VAL A 395 -37.33 -36.46 -14.57
C VAL A 395 -38.56 -35.57 -14.73
N ILE A 396 -38.34 -34.28 -15.00
CA ILE A 396 -39.41 -33.29 -15.12
C ILE A 396 -39.61 -32.93 -16.58
N ARG A 397 -40.87 -32.93 -17.04
CA ARG A 397 -41.25 -32.33 -18.31
C ARG A 397 -41.93 -31.00 -18.06
N VAL A 398 -41.60 -30.02 -18.90
CA VAL A 398 -42.18 -28.68 -18.86
C VAL A 398 -43.10 -28.51 -20.06
N THR A 399 -44.36 -28.21 -19.82
CA THR A 399 -45.39 -27.93 -20.82
C THR A 399 -45.82 -26.47 -20.71
N LYS A 400 -46.08 -25.79 -21.84
CA LYS A 400 -46.60 -24.41 -21.85
C LYS A 400 -47.99 -24.43 -22.48
N ARG A 401 -48.98 -23.87 -21.79
CA ARG A 401 -50.37 -23.78 -22.24
C ARG A 401 -50.95 -22.45 -21.77
N ASP A 402 -51.54 -21.67 -22.68
CA ASP A 402 -52.28 -20.44 -22.37
C ASP A 402 -51.51 -19.48 -21.44
N ASP A 403 -50.27 -19.15 -21.81
CA ASP A 403 -49.33 -18.30 -21.05
C ASP A 403 -48.90 -18.82 -19.67
N GLU A 404 -49.36 -20.00 -19.26
CA GLU A 404 -48.93 -20.67 -18.05
C GLU A 404 -47.95 -21.81 -18.34
N VAL A 405 -46.99 -21.98 -17.43
CA VAL A 405 -45.98 -23.05 -17.49
C VAL A 405 -46.37 -24.12 -16.49
N PHE A 406 -46.48 -25.36 -16.96
CA PHE A 406 -46.83 -26.54 -16.19
C PHE A 406 -45.63 -27.49 -16.11
N TYR A 407 -45.53 -28.20 -14.99
CA TYR A 407 -44.47 -29.16 -14.69
C TYR A 407 -45.08 -30.49 -14.26
N HIS A 408 -44.60 -31.60 -14.82
CA HIS A 408 -45.03 -32.94 -14.39
C HIS A 408 -43.85 -33.93 -14.37
N SER A 409 -43.95 -34.95 -13.49
CA SER A 409 -42.99 -36.07 -13.46
C SER A 409 -43.32 -37.07 -14.56
N PHE A 410 -42.34 -37.47 -15.37
CA PHE A 410 -42.52 -38.46 -16.43
C PHE A 410 -42.17 -39.90 -15.99
N ARG A 411 -41.83 -40.12 -14.72
CA ARG A 411 -41.55 -41.43 -14.12
C ARG A 411 -42.29 -41.64 -12.82
#